data_AF-A0A9N9C260-F1
#
_entry.id   AF-A0A9N9C260-F1
#
_cell.length_a   1.000
_cell.length_b   1.000
_cell.length_c   1.000
_cell.angle_alpha   90.00
_cell.angle_beta   90.00
_cell.angle_gamma   90.00
#
_symmetry.space_group_name_H-M   'P 1'
#
loop_
_entity.id
_entity.type
_entity.pdbx_description
1 polymer ?
#
loop_
_entity_poly.entity_id
_entity_poly.type
_entity_poly.pdbx_seq_one_letter_code
_entity_poly.pdbx_strand_id
1 'polypeptide(L)'
;MSTKEPAQKTDHASSDSESEEGIKNKTHRYNLTPVEIQRLQLEKLLRKADKPVNIPEMVDKPKLKPPKDIVRNVQGSSAGAGSGEFHVYRAHRRREYTRLKIMEEETKKEEEKREFEAKMELCCDETKTLSLVTKIVENRSTKLNWQ
;
A
#
# COMPACT_ATOMS: atom_id res chain seq x y z
N MET A 1 -46.98 -60.85 -12.54
CA MET A 1 -46.67 -60.92 -13.99
C MET A 1 -45.78 -59.74 -14.35
N SER A 2 -44.83 -59.76 -15.28
CA SER A 2 -44.04 -60.79 -15.96
C SER A 2 -43.18 -59.98 -16.94
N THR A 3 -41.86 -60.11 -16.83
CA THR A 3 -40.87 -60.08 -17.93
C THR A 3 -40.76 -58.87 -18.86
N LYS A 4 -39.60 -58.20 -18.88
CA LYS A 4 -38.55 -58.31 -19.93
C LYS A 4 -37.54 -57.14 -19.86
N GLU A 5 -36.27 -57.45 -19.63
CA GLU A 5 -35.13 -56.83 -20.36
C GLU A 5 -35.01 -57.52 -21.75
N PRO A 6 -34.15 -57.13 -22.75
CA PRO A 6 -32.96 -56.26 -22.71
C PRO A 6 -32.63 -55.40 -24.00
N ALA A 7 -31.45 -54.76 -23.98
CA ALA A 7 -30.59 -54.25 -25.08
C ALA A 7 -30.94 -52.85 -25.68
N GLN A 8 -30.01 -51.97 -26.07
CA GLN A 8 -28.71 -52.17 -26.73
C GLN A 8 -27.67 -51.09 -26.37
N LYS A 9 -26.40 -51.48 -26.48
CA LYS A 9 -25.18 -50.64 -26.46
C LYS A 9 -25.17 -49.60 -27.58
N THR A 10 -24.64 -48.42 -27.28
CA THR A 10 -23.91 -47.62 -28.27
C THR A 10 -22.59 -47.19 -27.65
N ASP A 11 -21.51 -47.77 -28.16
CA ASP A 11 -20.14 -47.37 -27.89
C ASP A 11 -19.88 -46.06 -28.63
N HIS A 12 -19.64 -44.96 -27.90
CA HIS A 12 -18.95 -43.79 -28.45
C HIS A 12 -17.81 -43.40 -27.51
N ALA A 13 -16.65 -43.93 -27.84
CA ALA A 13 -15.38 -43.38 -27.43
C ALA A 13 -15.28 -41.93 -27.94
N SER A 14 -15.24 -40.97 -27.03
CA SER A 14 -14.53 -39.73 -27.25
C SER A 14 -13.66 -39.48 -26.04
N SER A 15 -12.37 -39.60 -26.32
CA SER A 15 -11.24 -39.28 -25.48
C SER A 15 -11.45 -37.93 -24.79
N ASP A 16 -11.79 -37.93 -23.51
CA ASP A 16 -11.52 -36.78 -22.65
C ASP A 16 -10.12 -37.03 -22.09
N SER A 17 -9.14 -36.65 -22.92
CA SER A 17 -7.72 -36.67 -22.63
C SER A 17 -7.46 -35.84 -21.38
N GLU A 18 -7.38 -36.56 -20.26
CA GLU A 18 -6.51 -36.31 -19.12
C GLU A 18 -5.53 -35.15 -19.38
N SER A 19 -5.87 -33.96 -18.88
CA SER A 19 -4.89 -32.91 -18.63
C SER A 19 -4.06 -33.31 -17.40
N GLU A 20 -3.28 -34.37 -17.55
CA GLU A 20 -2.27 -34.92 -16.63
C GLU A 20 -0.99 -34.08 -16.64
N GLU A 21 -1.12 -32.75 -16.59
CA GLU A 21 -0.03 -31.82 -16.26
C GLU A 21 -0.34 -30.96 -15.02
N GLY A 22 -1.36 -31.34 -14.25
CA GLY A 22 -1.73 -30.64 -13.01
C GLY A 22 -1.21 -31.27 -11.71
N ILE A 23 -0.62 -32.47 -11.77
CA ILE A 23 -0.36 -33.32 -10.59
C ILE A 23 1.14 -33.56 -10.36
N LYS A 24 2.00 -32.57 -10.62
CA LYS A 24 3.40 -32.62 -10.18
C LYS A 24 3.81 -31.23 -9.75
N ASN A 25 3.35 -30.80 -8.57
CA ASN A 25 3.90 -29.75 -7.68
C ASN A 25 2.86 -29.41 -6.59
N LYS A 26 2.43 -30.40 -5.80
CA LYS A 26 1.68 -30.18 -4.56
C LYS A 26 2.61 -30.35 -3.36
N THR A 27 3.71 -29.62 -3.31
CA THR A 27 4.53 -29.51 -2.11
C THR A 27 4.87 -28.03 -1.93
N HIS A 28 4.38 -27.47 -0.81
CA HIS A 28 4.52 -26.07 -0.37
C HIS A 28 3.59 -25.03 -1.00
N ARG A 29 2.27 -25.30 -0.92
CA ARG A 29 1.24 -24.23 -1.00
C ARG A 29 1.37 -23.17 0.11
N TYR A 30 2.21 -23.40 1.12
CA TYR A 30 2.31 -22.60 2.34
C TYR A 30 3.72 -22.07 2.69
N ASN A 31 4.78 -22.41 1.94
CA ASN A 31 6.15 -21.95 2.19
C ASN A 31 6.88 -21.62 0.88
N LEU A 32 6.38 -20.65 0.11
CA LEU A 32 6.97 -20.31 -1.18
C LEU A 32 8.21 -19.43 -0.99
N THR A 33 9.23 -19.69 -1.82
CA THR A 33 10.38 -18.80 -1.89
C THR A 33 9.96 -17.43 -2.49
N PRO A 34 10.69 -16.33 -2.20
CA PRO A 34 10.36 -15.03 -2.78
C PRO A 34 10.27 -15.04 -4.31
N VAL A 35 11.11 -15.85 -4.95
CA VAL A 35 11.14 -16.04 -6.41
C VAL A 35 9.88 -16.76 -6.91
N GLU A 36 9.41 -17.79 -6.18
CA GLU A 36 8.19 -18.50 -6.51
C GLU A 36 6.94 -17.63 -6.35
N ILE A 37 6.90 -16.76 -5.34
CA ILE A 37 5.80 -15.79 -5.13
C ILE A 37 5.73 -14.84 -6.33
N GLN A 38 6.87 -14.30 -6.76
CA GLN A 38 6.95 -13.42 -7.93
C GLN A 38 6.52 -14.15 -9.20
N ARG A 39 6.99 -15.39 -9.41
CA ARG A 39 6.57 -16.21 -10.55
C ARG A 39 5.06 -16.40 -10.59
N LEU A 40 4.42 -16.73 -9.47
CA LEU A 40 2.95 -16.88 -9.41
C LEU A 40 2.21 -15.58 -9.70
N GLN A 41 2.72 -14.44 -9.22
CA GLN A 41 2.16 -13.13 -9.52
C GLN A 41 2.26 -12.81 -11.02
N LEU A 42 3.41 -13.10 -11.63
CA LEU A 42 3.63 -12.94 -13.07
C LEU A 42 2.72 -13.86 -13.89
N GLU A 43 2.63 -15.15 -13.56
CA GLU A 43 1.72 -16.09 -14.23
C GLU A 43 0.26 -15.61 -14.15
N LYS A 44 -0.15 -15.03 -13.01
CA LYS A 44 -1.49 -14.46 -12.84
C LYS A 44 -1.73 -13.22 -13.72
N LEU A 45 -0.73 -12.35 -13.86
CA LEU A 45 -0.81 -11.14 -14.70
C LEU A 45 -0.80 -11.51 -16.19
N LEU A 46 0.08 -12.43 -16.60
CA LEU A 46 0.24 -12.85 -18.00
C LEU A 46 -0.97 -13.62 -18.55
N ARG A 47 -1.76 -14.29 -17.71
CA ARG A 47 -3.06 -14.88 -18.13
C ARG A 47 -4.04 -13.87 -18.72
N LYS A 48 -3.90 -12.58 -18.40
CA LYS A 48 -4.76 -11.49 -18.90
C LYS A 48 -3.91 -10.29 -19.30
N ALA A 49 -3.02 -10.49 -20.27
CA ALA A 49 -2.08 -9.46 -20.73
C ALA A 49 -2.76 -8.22 -21.33
N ASP A 50 -3.97 -8.34 -21.90
CA ASP A 50 -4.69 -7.23 -22.53
C ASP A 50 -5.28 -6.23 -21.53
N LYS A 51 -5.39 -6.60 -20.23
CA LYS A 51 -5.98 -5.73 -19.21
C LYS A 51 -4.91 -4.81 -18.62
N PRO A 52 -5.11 -3.48 -18.61
CA PRO A 52 -4.17 -2.57 -17.97
C PRO A 52 -4.07 -2.88 -16.47
N VAL A 53 -2.84 -2.95 -15.97
CA VAL A 53 -2.54 -3.21 -14.56
C VAL A 53 -2.83 -1.94 -13.76
N ASN A 54 -3.67 -2.05 -12.73
CA ASN A 54 -3.97 -0.93 -11.83
C ASN A 54 -2.88 -0.82 -10.77
N ILE A 55 -1.93 0.11 -10.97
CA ILE A 55 -0.98 0.50 -9.94
C ILE A 55 -1.74 1.42 -8.97
N PRO A 56 -1.84 1.06 -7.67
CA PRO A 56 -2.52 1.92 -6.71
C PRO A 56 -1.77 3.25 -6.61
N GLU A 57 -2.52 4.34 -6.76
CA GLU A 57 -2.01 5.67 -6.43
C GLU A 57 -1.74 5.76 -4.93
N MET A 58 -0.82 6.64 -4.54
CA MET A 58 -0.50 6.87 -3.13
C MET A 58 -1.78 7.21 -2.37
N VAL A 59 -2.05 6.48 -1.29
CA VAL A 59 -3.25 6.72 -0.48
C VAL A 59 -3.14 8.10 0.16
N ASP A 60 -4.15 8.93 -0.05
CA ASP A 60 -4.25 10.23 0.58
C ASP A 60 -4.20 10.11 2.11
N LYS A 61 -3.56 11.09 2.76
CA LYS A 61 -3.58 11.20 4.22
C LYS A 61 -5.05 11.30 4.69
N PRO A 62 -5.40 10.70 5.84
CA PRO A 62 -6.76 10.77 6.36
C PRO A 62 -7.13 12.22 6.70
N LYS A 63 -7.99 12.83 5.88
CA LYS A 63 -8.49 14.20 6.08
C LYS A 63 -9.88 14.16 6.71
N LEU A 64 -10.12 15.05 7.67
CA LEU A 64 -11.47 15.25 8.18
C LEU A 64 -12.33 15.99 7.16
N LYS A 65 -13.61 15.65 7.13
CA LYS A 65 -14.59 16.42 6.35
C LYS A 65 -14.65 17.84 6.90
N PRO A 66 -14.69 18.87 6.05
CA PRO A 66 -14.82 20.24 6.50
C PRO A 66 -16.13 20.41 7.30
N PRO A 67 -16.16 21.34 8.26
CA PRO A 67 -17.39 21.71 8.95
C PRO A 67 -18.41 22.21 7.93
N LYS A 68 -19.71 22.05 8.23
CA LYS A 68 -20.78 22.59 7.38
C LYS A 68 -20.94 24.09 7.65
N ASP A 69 -21.08 24.89 6.60
CA ASP A 69 -21.20 26.35 6.72
C ASP A 69 -22.49 26.78 7.45
N ILE A 70 -23.61 26.10 7.17
CA ILE A 70 -24.91 26.43 7.78
C ILE A 70 -25.49 25.20 8.46
N VAL A 71 -25.68 25.30 9.78
CA VAL A 71 -26.41 24.32 10.57
C VAL A 71 -27.87 24.76 10.63
N ARG A 72 -28.77 23.96 10.06
CA ARG A 72 -30.20 24.29 9.95
C ARG A 72 -31.01 24.01 11.22
N ASN A 73 -30.43 23.29 12.18
CA ASN A 73 -31.13 22.76 13.35
C ASN A 73 -30.63 23.37 14.66
N VAL A 74 -30.31 24.67 14.64
CA VAL A 74 -29.86 25.39 15.85
C VAL A 74 -31.09 25.74 16.69
N GLN A 75 -31.26 25.07 17.83
CA GLN A 75 -32.26 25.41 18.83
C GLN A 75 -31.89 26.74 19.49
N GLY A 76 -32.87 27.57 19.88
CA GLY A 76 -32.62 28.89 20.45
C GLY A 76 -31.72 28.85 21.71
N SER A 77 -30.97 29.93 21.96
CA SER A 77 -29.92 29.97 23.00
C SER A 77 -30.42 29.77 24.44
N SER A 78 -31.71 30.01 24.70
CA SER A 78 -32.35 29.80 26.00
C SER A 78 -33.17 28.52 26.09
N ALA A 79 -33.27 27.75 25.00
CA ALA A 79 -34.03 26.51 25.00
C ALA A 79 -33.25 25.41 25.74
N GLY A 80 -33.93 24.63 26.58
CA GLY A 80 -33.32 23.62 27.44
C GLY A 80 -32.62 22.48 26.67
N ALA A 81 -31.79 21.71 27.38
CA ALA A 81 -31.09 20.57 26.79
C ALA A 81 -32.09 19.48 26.35
N GLY A 82 -32.19 19.26 25.03
CA GLY A 82 -32.97 18.16 24.45
C GLY A 82 -32.27 16.81 24.61
N SER A 83 -33.02 15.71 24.50
CA SER A 83 -32.49 14.34 24.61
C SER A 83 -31.42 13.99 23.56
N GLY A 84 -31.44 14.66 22.40
CA GLY A 84 -30.46 14.47 21.33
C GLY A 84 -29.16 15.26 21.51
N GLU A 85 -29.13 16.27 22.38
CA GLU A 85 -28.00 17.20 22.50
C GLU A 85 -26.73 16.49 22.98
N PHE A 86 -26.88 15.48 23.85
CA PHE A 86 -25.77 14.63 24.29
C PHE A 86 -25.07 13.94 23.11
N HIS A 87 -25.82 13.44 22.13
CA HIS A 87 -25.24 12.77 20.98
C HIS A 87 -24.59 13.75 20.01
N VAL A 88 -25.13 14.97 19.89
CA VAL A 88 -24.52 16.07 19.13
C VAL A 88 -23.16 16.42 19.73
N TYR A 89 -23.08 16.67 21.04
CA TYR A 89 -21.82 16.91 21.74
C TYR A 89 -20.83 15.77 21.56
N ARG A 90 -21.25 14.51 21.77
CA ARG A 90 -20.38 13.33 21.61
C ARG A 90 -19.80 13.22 20.20
N ALA A 91 -20.60 13.50 19.16
CA ALA A 91 -20.13 13.49 17.78
C ALA A 91 -19.16 14.65 17.51
N HIS A 92 -19.47 15.85 18.00
CA HIS A 92 -18.61 17.03 17.86
C HIS A 92 -17.26 16.84 18.55
N ARG A 93 -17.27 16.35 19.80
CA ARG A 93 -16.06 16.06 20.58
C ARG A 93 -15.15 15.06 19.88
N ARG A 94 -15.71 13.98 19.31
CA ARG A 94 -14.91 13.00 18.55
C ARG A 94 -14.30 13.60 17.29
N ARG A 95 -15.06 14.41 16.55
CA ARG A 95 -14.55 15.12 15.36
C ARG A 95 -13.39 16.03 15.77
N GLU A 96 -13.57 16.79 16.85
CA GLU A 96 -12.56 17.74 17.31
C GLU A 96 -11.29 17.07 17.82
N TYR A 97 -11.41 15.98 18.59
CA TYR A 97 -10.24 15.21 19.02
C TYR A 97 -9.49 14.58 17.84
N THR A 98 -10.21 14.10 16.85
CA THR A 98 -9.57 13.59 15.62
C THR A 98 -8.86 14.72 14.88
N ARG A 99 -9.43 15.93 14.89
CA ARG A 99 -8.85 17.11 14.22
C ARG A 99 -7.55 17.54 14.88
N LEU A 100 -7.58 17.67 16.21
CA LEU A 100 -6.40 18.00 17.00
C LEU A 100 -5.31 16.94 16.84
N LYS A 101 -5.69 15.65 16.89
CA LYS A 101 -4.74 14.55 16.68
C LYS A 101 -4.07 14.59 15.30
N ILE A 102 -4.82 14.82 14.22
CA ILE A 102 -4.24 14.92 12.87
C ILE A 102 -3.29 16.11 12.78
N MET A 103 -3.69 17.27 13.31
CA MET A 103 -2.85 18.46 13.33
C MET A 103 -1.53 18.23 14.09
N GLU A 104 -1.61 17.64 15.30
CA GLU A 104 -0.41 17.30 16.08
C GLU A 104 0.49 16.27 15.41
N GLU A 105 -0.08 15.28 14.72
CA GLU A 105 0.70 14.30 13.95
C GLU A 105 1.36 14.92 12.72
N GLU A 106 0.70 15.87 12.06
CA GLU A 106 1.25 16.59 10.91
C GLU A 106 2.41 17.49 11.35
N THR A 107 2.25 18.27 12.43
CA THR A 107 3.32 19.13 12.94
C THR A 107 4.55 18.31 13.36
N LYS A 108 4.35 17.19 14.08
CA LYS A 108 5.45 16.31 14.46
C LYS A 108 6.18 15.72 13.25
N LYS A 109 5.43 15.25 12.25
CA LYS A 109 6.03 14.73 11.01
C LYS A 109 6.80 15.80 10.24
N GLU A 110 6.33 17.04 10.24
CA GLU A 110 7.02 18.16 9.59
C GLU A 110 8.31 18.55 10.32
N GLU A 111 8.29 18.55 11.65
CA GLU A 111 9.48 18.75 12.49
C GLU A 111 10.52 17.64 12.26
N GLU A 112 10.11 16.38 12.36
CA GLU A 112 10.99 15.22 12.13
C GLU A 112 11.59 15.23 10.72
N LYS A 113 10.82 15.61 9.70
CA LYS A 113 11.31 15.75 8.32
C LYS A 113 12.33 16.87 8.19
N ARG A 114 12.07 18.03 8.78
CA ARG A 114 12.99 19.17 8.75
C ARG A 114 14.31 18.82 9.42
N GLU A 115 14.26 18.13 10.57
CA GLU A 115 15.46 17.65 11.26
C GLU A 115 16.22 16.61 10.43
N PHE A 116 15.51 15.69 9.79
CA PHE A 116 16.12 14.69 8.92
C PHE A 116 16.80 15.32 7.70
N GLU A 117 16.12 16.24 7.02
CA GLU A 117 16.65 16.96 5.86
C GLU A 117 17.88 17.79 6.24
N ALA A 118 17.81 18.55 7.33
CA ALA A 118 18.97 19.32 7.83
C ALA A 118 20.16 18.41 8.16
N LYS A 119 19.93 17.25 8.79
CA LYS A 119 21.00 16.28 9.10
C LYS A 119 21.59 15.64 7.83
N MET A 120 20.74 15.33 6.85
CA MET A 120 21.17 14.77 5.57
C MET A 120 22.01 15.78 4.78
N GLU A 121 21.61 17.05 4.75
CA GLU A 121 22.37 18.13 4.09
C GLU A 121 23.76 18.30 4.70
N LEU A 122 23.84 18.41 6.03
CA LEU A 122 25.12 18.51 6.75
C LEU A 122 26.05 17.32 6.44
N CYS A 123 25.53 16.09 6.52
CA CYS A 123 26.32 14.90 6.24
C CYS A 123 26.77 14.81 4.77
N CYS A 124 25.90 15.20 3.83
CA CYS A 124 26.24 15.22 2.41
C CYS A 124 27.33 16.25 2.10
N ASP A 125 27.31 17.42 2.74
CA ASP A 125 28.28 18.49 2.46
C ASP A 125 29.65 18.21 3.11
N GLU A 126 29.68 17.64 4.31
CA GLU A 126 30.90 17.14 4.95
C GLU A 126 31.58 16.04 4.10
N THR A 127 30.81 15.06 3.61
CA THR A 127 31.37 13.98 2.78
C THR A 127 31.84 14.48 1.41
N LYS A 128 31.11 15.38 0.76
CA LYS A 128 31.54 16.02 -0.50
C LYS A 128 32.84 16.79 -0.33
N THR A 129 32.94 17.63 0.71
CA THR A 129 34.14 18.44 0.97
C THR A 129 35.35 17.58 1.27
N LEU A 130 35.21 16.57 2.14
CA LEU A 130 36.30 15.61 2.43
C LEU A 130 36.74 14.84 1.17
N SER A 131 35.79 14.41 0.33
CA SER A 131 36.10 13.72 -0.92
C SER A 131 36.83 14.61 -1.94
N LEU A 132 36.53 15.90 -1.94
CA LEU A 132 37.14 16.88 -2.86
C LEU A 132 38.55 17.25 -2.39
N VAL A 133 38.74 17.46 -1.08
CA VAL A 133 40.04 17.72 -0.46
C VAL A 133 40.99 16.55 -0.67
N THR A 134 40.53 15.32 -0.43
CA THR A 134 41.34 14.11 -0.66
C THR A 134 41.79 13.98 -2.12
N LYS A 135 40.87 14.16 -3.08
CA LYS A 135 41.21 14.19 -4.52
C LYS A 135 42.21 15.29 -4.88
N ILE A 136 42.09 16.49 -4.29
CA ILE A 136 43.04 17.60 -4.52
C ILE A 136 44.44 17.24 -4.01
N VAL A 137 44.53 16.69 -2.79
CA VAL A 137 45.80 16.28 -2.17
C VAL A 137 46.46 15.18 -3.01
N GLU A 138 45.70 14.20 -3.46
CA GLU A 138 46.19 13.08 -4.27
C GLU A 138 46.66 13.52 -5.67
N ASN A 139 45.91 14.41 -6.33
CA ASN A 139 46.32 15.00 -7.60
C ASN A 139 47.58 15.87 -7.46
N ARG A 140 47.72 16.61 -6.34
CA ARG A 140 48.93 17.39 -6.05
C ARG A 140 50.13 16.50 -5.77
N SER A 141 49.94 15.40 -5.03
CA SER A 141 50.99 14.43 -4.71
C SER A 141 51.48 13.69 -5.95
N THR A 142 50.57 13.20 -6.79
CA THR A 142 50.93 12.58 -8.08
C THR A 142 51.69 13.54 -8.96
N LYS A 143 51.26 14.80 -9.08
CA LYS A 143 51.97 15.83 -9.87
C LYS A 143 53.40 16.11 -9.39
N LEU A 144 53.65 16.08 -8.08
CA LEU A 144 54.98 16.26 -7.50
C LEU A 144 55.90 15.04 -7.67
N ASN A 145 55.33 13.84 -7.85
CA ASN A 145 56.09 12.59 -7.97
C ASN A 145 56.55 12.29 -9.42
N TRP A 146 56.12 13.10 -10.39
CA TRP A 146 56.49 13.01 -11.80
C TRP A 146 57.51 14.09 -12.23
N GLN A 147 58.20 14.70 -11.26
CA GLN A 147 59.11 15.83 -11.44
C GLN A 147 60.44 15.56 -10.75
#